data_AF-A0A538U701-F1
#
_entry.id   AF-A0A538U701-F1
#
_cell.length_a   1.000
_cell.length_b   1.000
_cell.length_c   1.000
_cell.angle_alpha   90.00
_cell.angle_beta   90.00
_cell.angle_gamma   90.00
#
_symmetry.space_group_name_H-M   'P 1'
#
loop_
_entity.id
_entity.type
_entity.pdbx_description
1 polymer ?
#
loop_
_entity_poly.entity_id
_entity_poly.type
_entity_poly.pdbx_seq_one_letter_code
_entity_poly.pdbx_strand_id
1 'polypeptide(L)'
;MPLEHGARLSAVELLQTLHRPDEALVLAQEGLRVAPEAGAPHVVYGMALAGRGRMREALQQLRTGQSYFESDPGEQAHIESLVRVLRARAPDSLRAVFRADSLQAAAARAARDSITARNRRKR
;
A
#
# COMPACT_ATOMS: atom_id res chain seq x y z
N MET A 1 14.22 0.47 -9.58
CA MET A 1 15.12 -0.39 -8.77
C MET A 1 14.60 -0.44 -7.34
N PRO A 2 14.51 -1.61 -6.69
CA PRO A 2 13.98 -1.77 -5.32
C PRO A 2 14.66 -0.89 -4.27
N LEU A 3 15.96 -0.57 -4.48
CA LEU A 3 16.75 0.29 -3.59
C LEU A 3 16.20 1.72 -3.46
N GLU A 4 15.58 2.28 -4.51
CA GLU A 4 14.96 3.61 -4.43
C GLU A 4 13.63 3.59 -3.65
N HIS A 5 12.94 2.44 -3.64
CA HIS A 5 11.67 2.32 -2.92
C HIS A 5 11.88 2.40 -1.42
N GLY A 6 12.80 1.60 -0.89
CA GLY A 6 13.14 1.60 0.53
C GLY A 6 13.67 2.96 0.99
N ALA A 7 14.52 3.61 0.19
CA ALA A 7 15.06 4.94 0.52
C ALA A 7 13.96 6.02 0.60
N ARG A 8 13.02 6.05 -0.34
CA ARG A 8 11.90 7.00 -0.32
C ARG A 8 10.92 6.71 0.82
N LEU A 9 10.67 5.44 1.12
CA LEU A 9 9.80 5.04 2.24
C LEU A 9 10.40 5.50 3.58
N SER A 10 11.67 5.19 3.84
CA SER A 10 12.37 5.64 5.05
C SER A 10 12.43 7.16 5.16
N ALA A 11 12.59 7.88 4.04
CA ALA A 11 12.56 9.34 4.02
C ALA A 11 11.17 9.89 4.41
N VAL A 12 10.08 9.29 3.91
CA VAL A 12 8.71 9.65 4.31
C VAL A 12 8.48 9.40 5.80
N GLU A 13 8.92 8.26 6.32
CA GLU A 13 8.80 7.94 7.74
C GLU A 13 9.57 8.95 8.61
N LEU A 14 10.80 9.30 8.22
CA LEU A 14 11.60 10.31 8.90
C LEU A 14 10.92 11.69 8.89
N LEU A 15 10.38 12.11 7.75
CA LEU A 15 9.68 13.39 7.66
C LEU A 15 8.42 13.41 8.54
N GLN A 16 7.74 12.28 8.71
CA GLN A 16 6.61 12.15 9.63
C GLN A 16 7.04 12.24 11.10
N THR A 17 8.13 11.59 11.49
CA THR A 17 8.64 11.68 12.88
C THR A 17 9.15 13.08 13.21
N LEU A 18 9.65 13.80 12.22
CA LEU A 18 10.03 15.22 12.34
C LEU A 18 8.84 16.19 12.34
N HIS A 19 7.59 15.70 12.38
CA HIS A 19 6.38 16.52 12.29
C HIS A 19 6.30 17.39 11.03
N ARG A 20 6.86 16.90 9.91
CA ARG A 20 6.84 17.56 8.58
C ARG A 20 6.04 16.74 7.55
N PRO A 21 4.75 16.43 7.81
CA PRO A 21 3.96 15.58 6.94
C PRO A 21 3.58 16.26 5.61
N ASP A 22 3.72 17.58 5.50
CA ASP A 22 3.62 18.31 4.22
C ASP A 22 4.71 17.89 3.24
N GLU A 23 5.95 17.87 3.70
CA GLU A 23 7.11 17.54 2.87
C GLU A 23 7.15 16.06 2.53
N ALA A 24 6.74 15.20 3.47
CA ALA A 24 6.54 13.78 3.21
C ALA A 24 5.56 13.57 2.03
N LEU A 25 4.51 14.38 1.96
CA LEU A 25 3.51 14.30 0.91
C LEU A 25 4.07 14.78 -0.44
N VAL A 26 4.82 15.88 -0.46
CA VAL A 26 5.46 16.39 -1.69
C VAL A 26 6.44 15.35 -2.24
N LEU A 27 7.33 14.83 -1.40
CA LEU A 27 8.31 13.80 -1.79
C LEU A 27 7.63 12.56 -2.38
N ALA A 28 6.53 12.13 -1.76
CA ALA A 28 5.80 10.97 -2.24
C ALA A 28 5.03 11.24 -3.55
N GLN A 29 4.50 12.45 -3.73
CA GLN A 29 3.86 12.87 -4.98
C GLN A 29 4.86 12.95 -6.13
N GLU A 30 6.08 13.43 -5.88
CA GLU A 30 7.15 13.42 -6.88
C GLU A 30 7.48 12.00 -7.33
N GLY A 31 7.59 11.05 -6.39
CA GLY A 31 7.78 9.64 -6.71
C GLY A 31 6.68 9.09 -7.62
N LEU A 32 5.43 9.49 -7.37
CA LEU A 32 4.28 9.10 -8.18
C LEU A 32 4.27 9.75 -9.57
N ARG A 33 4.76 10.99 -9.70
CA ARG A 33 4.91 11.66 -11.01
C ARG A 33 5.99 11.01 -11.86
N VAL A 34 7.07 10.54 -11.24
CA VAL A 34 8.20 9.90 -11.95
C VAL A 34 7.83 8.49 -12.42
N ALA A 35 7.13 7.71 -11.60
CA ALA A 35 6.76 6.34 -11.93
C ALA A 35 5.32 6.01 -11.52
N PRO A 36 4.31 6.54 -12.24
CA PRO A 36 2.91 6.33 -11.89
C PRO A 36 2.44 4.88 -12.09
N GLU A 37 3.16 4.08 -12.88
CA GLU A 37 2.81 2.69 -13.19
C GLU A 37 3.61 1.66 -12.37
N ALA A 38 4.14 2.09 -11.21
CA ALA A 38 4.92 1.22 -10.32
C ALA A 38 4.29 1.17 -8.92
N GLY A 39 4.33 0.00 -8.29
CA GLY A 39 3.72 -0.19 -6.96
C GLY A 39 4.40 0.62 -5.85
N ALA A 40 5.72 0.78 -5.95
CA ALA A 40 6.54 1.43 -4.92
C ALA A 40 6.11 2.89 -4.62
N PRO A 41 5.94 3.77 -5.62
CA PRO A 41 5.39 5.11 -5.41
C PRO A 41 4.00 5.15 -4.77
N HIS A 42 3.11 4.22 -5.11
CA HIS A 42 1.81 4.11 -4.47
C HIS A 42 1.92 3.75 -2.98
N VAL A 43 2.86 2.87 -2.62
CA VAL A 43 3.12 2.53 -1.20
C VAL A 43 3.65 3.74 -0.43
N VAL A 44 4.65 4.43 -0.97
CA VAL A 44 5.24 5.63 -0.36
C VAL A 44 4.20 6.75 -0.20
N TYR A 45 3.36 6.98 -1.22
CA TYR A 45 2.28 7.96 -1.17
C TYR A 45 1.19 7.58 -0.18
N GLY A 46 0.84 6.29 -0.09
CA GLY A 46 -0.07 5.79 0.93
C GLY A 46 0.42 6.08 2.35
N MET A 47 1.71 5.85 2.60
CA MET A 47 2.32 6.14 3.90
C MET A 47 2.33 7.64 4.20
N ALA A 48 2.70 8.49 3.24
CA ALA A 48 2.65 9.94 3.40
C ALA A 48 1.24 10.47 3.75
N LEU A 49 0.21 9.94 3.09
CA LEU A 49 -1.20 10.26 3.38
C LEU A 49 -1.61 9.85 4.79
N ALA A 50 -1.12 8.69 5.28
CA ALA A 50 -1.40 8.24 6.64
C ALA A 50 -0.82 9.18 7.70
N GLY A 51 0.39 9.73 7.47
CA GLY A 51 0.99 10.74 8.34
C GLY A 51 0.18 12.04 8.44
N ARG A 52 -0.66 12.33 7.43
CA ARG A 52 -1.62 13.45 7.42
C ARG A 52 -2.99 13.11 8.00
N GLY A 53 -3.19 11.88 8.48
CA GLY A 53 -4.50 11.40 8.93
C GLY A 53 -5.49 11.08 7.80
N ARG A 54 -5.07 11.13 6.53
CA ARG A 54 -5.91 10.82 5.35
C ARG A 54 -6.00 9.30 5.14
N MET A 55 -6.53 8.61 6.15
CA MET A 55 -6.46 7.15 6.27
C MET A 55 -7.18 6.40 5.15
N ARG A 56 -8.32 6.93 4.67
CA ARG A 56 -9.08 6.33 3.56
C ARG A 56 -8.27 6.31 2.26
N GLU A 57 -7.57 7.39 1.98
CA GLU A 57 -6.79 7.55 0.76
C GLU A 57 -5.48 6.77 0.86
N ALA A 58 -4.85 6.77 2.03
CA ALA A 58 -3.69 5.93 2.33
C ALA A 58 -3.95 4.45 2.00
N LEU A 59 -5.08 3.93 2.49
CA LEU A 59 -5.47 2.54 2.24
C LEU A 59 -5.82 2.26 0.78
N GLN A 60 -6.32 3.24 0.02
CA GLN A 60 -6.54 3.08 -1.43
C GLN A 60 -5.21 2.96 -2.16
N GLN A 61 -4.25 3.83 -1.85
CA GLN A 61 -2.93 3.83 -2.48
C GLN A 61 -2.15 2.54 -2.18
N LEU A 62 -2.20 2.05 -0.94
CA LEU A 62 -1.57 0.76 -0.60
C LEU A 62 -2.18 -0.42 -1.40
N ARG A 63 -3.48 -0.41 -1.68
CA ARG A 63 -4.11 -1.44 -2.53
C ARG A 63 -3.65 -1.34 -3.97
N THR A 64 -3.56 -0.14 -4.52
CA THR A 64 -3.00 0.07 -5.86
C THR A 64 -1.56 -0.41 -5.92
N GLY A 65 -0.73 -0.08 -4.92
CA GLY A 65 0.63 -0.60 -4.80
C GLY A 65 0.68 -2.12 -4.80
N GLN A 66 -0.20 -2.76 -4.03
CA GLN A 66 -0.30 -4.22 -3.94
C GLN A 66 -0.60 -4.91 -5.28
N SER A 67 -1.42 -4.31 -6.16
CA SER A 67 -1.70 -4.90 -7.47
C SER A 67 -0.50 -4.94 -8.41
N TYR A 68 0.49 -4.06 -8.21
CA TYR A 68 1.73 -4.10 -9.00
C TYR A 68 2.72 -5.16 -8.51
N PHE A 69 2.60 -5.58 -7.25
CA PHE A 69 3.47 -6.59 -6.64
C PHE A 69 2.80 -7.96 -6.53
N GLU A 70 1.82 -8.27 -7.39
CA GLU A 70 1.14 -9.58 -7.41
C GLU A 70 2.10 -10.78 -7.51
N SER A 71 3.23 -10.59 -8.18
CA SER A 71 4.27 -11.61 -8.35
C SER A 71 5.32 -11.66 -7.23
N ASP A 72 5.26 -10.76 -6.24
CA ASP A 72 6.24 -10.67 -5.13
C ASP A 72 5.56 -10.90 -3.77
N PRO A 73 5.60 -12.13 -3.23
CA PRO A 73 5.00 -12.44 -1.94
C PRO A 73 5.59 -11.67 -0.75
N GLY A 74 6.86 -11.26 -0.82
CA GLY A 74 7.53 -10.53 0.25
C GLY A 74 6.98 -9.12 0.38
N GLU A 75 6.89 -8.42 -0.75
CA GLU A 75 6.33 -7.07 -0.82
C GLU A 75 4.83 -7.07 -0.49
N GLN A 76 4.11 -8.10 -0.93
CA GLN A 76 2.70 -8.33 -0.56
C GLN A 76 2.50 -8.41 0.96
N ALA A 77 3.31 -9.23 1.65
CA ALA A 77 3.22 -9.39 3.09
C ALA A 77 3.58 -8.09 3.84
N HIS A 78 4.55 -7.35 3.32
CA HIS A 78 4.92 -6.04 3.85
C HIS A 78 3.74 -5.06 3.77
N ILE A 79 3.17 -4.89 2.57
CA ILE A 79 2.03 -3.99 2.34
C ILE A 79 0.81 -4.41 3.16
N GLU A 80 0.53 -5.70 3.27
CA GLU A 80 -0.57 -6.20 4.11
C GLU A 80 -0.39 -5.84 5.58
N SER A 81 0.85 -5.93 6.10
CA SER A 81 1.17 -5.50 7.46
C SER A 81 0.90 -4.00 7.65
N LEU A 82 1.31 -3.16 6.70
CA LEU A 82 1.05 -1.71 6.72
C LEU A 82 -0.47 -1.43 6.72
N VAL A 83 -1.21 -2.07 5.82
CA VAL A 83 -2.67 -1.94 5.72
C VAL A 83 -3.35 -2.31 7.03
N ARG A 84 -2.92 -3.39 7.68
CA ARG A 84 -3.44 -3.82 8.99
C ARG A 84 -3.19 -2.79 10.08
N VAL A 85 -1.97 -2.25 10.17
CA VAL A 85 -1.62 -1.21 11.16
C VAL A 85 -2.44 0.06 10.92
N LEU A 86 -2.55 0.51 9.68
CA LEU A 86 -3.32 1.71 9.32
C LEU A 86 -4.81 1.56 9.64
N ARG A 87 -5.40 0.39 9.40
CA ARG A 87 -6.79 0.11 9.81
C ARG A 87 -6.98 0.13 11.32
N ALA A 88 -6.01 -0.38 12.08
CA ALA A 88 -6.06 -0.29 13.54
C ALA A 88 -5.97 1.17 14.03
N ARG A 89 -5.31 2.06 13.29
CA ARG A 89 -5.23 3.49 13.61
C ARG A 89 -6.40 4.32 13.06
N ALA A 90 -7.24 3.75 12.20
CA ALA A 90 -8.41 4.43 11.66
C ALA A 90 -9.49 4.62 12.75
N PRO A 91 -10.23 5.74 12.73
CA PRO A 91 -11.38 5.94 13.61
C PRO A 91 -12.47 4.87 13.36
N ASP A 92 -13.25 4.56 14.39
CA ASP A 92 -14.19 3.42 14.37
C ASP A 92 -15.23 3.50 13.23
N SER A 93 -15.64 4.70 12.84
CA SER A 93 -16.52 4.95 11.69
C SER A 93 -15.93 4.46 10.36
N LEU A 94 -14.61 4.45 10.23
CA LEU A 94 -13.90 3.97 9.05
C LEU A 94 -13.48 2.50 9.17
N ARG A 95 -13.29 1.96 10.39
CA ARG A 95 -12.92 0.56 10.62
C ARG A 95 -13.96 -0.43 10.09
N ALA A 96 -15.26 -0.15 10.26
CA ALA A 96 -16.34 -1.01 9.77
C ALA A 96 -16.34 -1.11 8.23
N VAL A 97 -16.18 0.04 7.56
CA VAL A 97 -16.09 0.12 6.09
C VAL A 97 -14.85 -0.61 5.58
N PHE A 98 -13.70 -0.41 6.22
CA PHE A 98 -12.47 -1.06 5.79
C PHE A 98 -12.48 -2.57 6.00
N ARG A 99 -13.07 -3.10 7.08
CA ARG A 99 -13.17 -4.56 7.30
C ARG A 99 -13.88 -5.25 6.13
N ALA A 100 -14.97 -4.68 5.63
CA ALA A 100 -15.69 -5.23 4.47
C ALA A 100 -14.82 -5.23 3.20
N ASP A 101 -14.23 -4.08 2.85
CA ASP A 101 -13.35 -3.94 1.68
C ASP A 101 -12.14 -4.88 1.74
N SER A 102 -11.58 -5.11 2.94
CA SER A 102 -10.43 -6.02 3.16
C SER A 102 -10.73 -7.43 2.74
N LEU A 103 -11.87 -7.93 3.20
CA LEU A 103 -12.29 -9.31 3.01
C LEU A 103 -12.60 -9.56 1.54
N GLN A 104 -13.21 -8.58 0.87
CA GLN A 104 -13.47 -8.63 -0.56
C GLN A 104 -12.18 -8.63 -1.38
N ALA A 105 -11.20 -7.79 -1.02
CA ALA A 105 -9.91 -7.76 -1.70
C ALA A 105 -9.12 -9.07 -1.49
N ALA A 106 -9.06 -9.58 -0.26
CA ALA A 106 -8.41 -10.85 0.06
C ALA A 106 -9.08 -12.04 -0.64
N ALA A 107 -10.41 -12.08 -0.68
CA ALA A 107 -11.17 -13.09 -1.39
C ALA A 107 -10.95 -13.04 -2.90
N ALA A 108 -10.91 -11.83 -3.49
CA ALA A 108 -10.62 -11.65 -4.92
C ALA A 108 -9.21 -12.13 -5.28
N ARG A 109 -8.23 -11.92 -4.39
CA ARG A 109 -6.87 -12.44 -4.57
C ARG A 109 -6.81 -13.96 -4.48
N ALA A 110 -7.39 -14.54 -3.43
CA ALA A 110 -7.45 -16.00 -3.26
C ALA A 110 -8.14 -16.68 -4.45
N ALA A 111 -9.19 -16.05 -4.99
CA ALA A 111 -9.86 -16.52 -6.21
C ALA A 111 -8.93 -16.48 -7.42
N ARG A 112 -8.18 -15.39 -7.64
CA ARG A 112 -7.20 -15.29 -8.73
C ARG A 112 -6.10 -16.35 -8.61
N ASP A 113 -5.51 -16.51 -7.44
CA ASP A 113 -4.44 -17.47 -7.17
C ASP A 113 -4.89 -18.92 -7.42
N SER A 114 -6.15 -19.23 -7.09
CA SER A 114 -6.74 -20.54 -7.36
C SER A 114 -6.92 -20.83 -8.87
N ILE A 115 -7.19 -19.80 -9.67
CA ILE A 115 -7.35 -19.91 -11.13
C ILE A 115 -5.99 -20.12 -11.80
N THR A 116 -4.96 -19.36 -11.40
CA THR A 116 -3.59 -19.52 -11.91
C THR A 116 -2.99 -20.87 -11.52
N ALA A 117 -3.23 -21.34 -10.29
CA ALA A 117 -2.77 -22.66 -9.84
C ALA A 117 -3.44 -23.82 -10.62
N ARG A 118 -4.72 -23.68 -10.96
CA ARG A 118 -5.48 -24.70 -11.71
C ARG A 118 -5.05 -24.80 -13.18
N ASN A 119 -4.62 -23.70 -13.81
CA ASN A 119 -4.10 -23.71 -15.18
C ASN A 119 -2.69 -24.31 -15.30
N ARG A 120 -1.86 -24.27 -14.25
CA ARG A 120 -0.52 -24.89 -14.26
C ARG A 120 -0.53 -26.40 -14.11
N ARG A 121 -1.59 -27.00 -13.55
CA ARG A 121 -1.73 -28.47 -13.39
C ARG A 121 -2.29 -29.20 -14.62
N LYS A 122 -2.67 -28.48 -15.67
CA LYS A 122 -3.20 -29.03 -16.94
C LYS A 122 -2.21 -28.98 -18.10
N ARG A 123 -0.93 -28.70 -17.83
CA ARG A 123 0.16 -28.75 -18.80
C ARG A 123 1.14 -29.85 -18.43
#